data_AF-A0A7J4IN74-F1
#
_entry.id   AF-A0A7J4IN74-F1
#
_cell.length_a   1.000
_cell.length_b   1.000
_cell.length_c   1.000
_cell.angle_alpha   90.00
_cell.angle_beta   90.00
_cell.angle_gamma   90.00
#
_symmetry.space_group_name_H-M   'P 1'
#
loop_
_entity.id
_entity.type
_entity.pdbx_description
1 polymer ?
#
loop_
_entity_poly.entity_id
_entity_poly.type
_entity_poly.pdbx_seq_one_letter_code
_entity_poly.pdbx_strand_id
1 'polypeptide(L)'
;APDTGKDLAAGPLRDYIESTRDTFIALAPDTGHCAADAFISFSEGEYRKAADISHAGVCHDGTPGAVVRAFSILRQHAELLDRNLPRPVTYQKFLPDDVALLAKPQPGSKNEDCEFETEMDNALLLLFSAAWHASEADRPSLLVSQPFAKKLLES
;
A
#
# COMPACT_ATOMS: atom_id res chain seq x y z
N ALA A 1 22.23 5.62 21.96
CA ALA A 1 22.75 5.86 20.60
C ALA A 1 21.82 6.87 19.94
N PRO A 2 22.33 7.90 19.25
CA PRO A 2 21.45 8.84 18.57
C PRO A 2 20.76 8.11 17.41
N ASP A 3 19.45 8.32 17.35
CA ASP A 3 18.51 7.83 16.34
C ASP A 3 18.99 8.33 14.97
N THR A 4 19.77 7.52 14.26
CA THR A 4 20.12 7.79 12.87
C THR A 4 18.81 7.69 12.11
N GLY A 5 18.37 8.78 11.48
CA GLY A 5 17.13 8.91 10.70
C GLY A 5 17.05 8.02 9.45
N LYS A 6 17.34 6.74 9.62
CA LYS A 6 17.24 5.62 8.69
C LYS A 6 16.09 4.68 9.06
N ASP A 7 15.51 4.85 10.25
CA ASP A 7 14.47 3.99 10.79
C ASP A 7 13.13 4.73 10.87
N LEU A 8 12.04 3.97 10.77
CA LEU A 8 10.70 4.50 10.97
C LEU A 8 10.56 5.01 12.41
N ALA A 9 10.10 6.26 12.53
CA ALA A 9 9.69 6.81 13.82
C ALA A 9 8.73 5.83 14.55
N ALA A 10 8.94 5.66 15.85
CA ALA A 10 8.07 4.82 16.68
C ALA A 10 6.60 5.27 16.60
N GLY A 11 5.68 4.30 16.64
CA GLY A 11 4.24 4.54 16.59
C GLY A 11 3.49 3.51 15.75
N PRO A 12 2.17 3.71 15.55
CA PRO A 12 1.29 2.71 14.95
C PRO A 12 1.71 2.23 13.56
N LEU A 13 2.27 3.13 12.74
CA LEU A 13 2.78 2.77 11.42
C LEU A 13 3.97 1.79 11.50
N ARG A 14 4.90 2.02 12.44
CA ARG A 14 6.03 1.10 12.64
C ARG A 14 5.53 -0.24 13.17
N ASP A 15 4.59 -0.24 14.12
CA ASP A 15 4.03 -1.47 14.69
C ASP A 15 3.34 -2.32 13.62
N TYR A 16 2.59 -1.68 12.72
CA TYR A 16 2.00 -2.34 11.56
C TYR A 16 3.06 -2.92 10.62
N ILE A 17 4.10 -2.14 10.30
CA ILE A 17 5.14 -2.61 9.39
C ILE A 17 5.91 -3.78 10.01
N GLU A 18 6.21 -3.76 11.30
CA GLU A 18 6.86 -4.90 11.95
C GLU A 18 5.96 -6.13 12.02
N SER A 19 4.64 -5.97 12.16
CA SER A 19 3.72 -7.12 12.23
C SER A 19 3.62 -7.92 10.92
N THR A 20 3.90 -7.28 9.78
CA THR A 20 3.88 -7.92 8.45
C THR A 20 5.26 -8.38 7.97
N ARG A 21 6.32 -8.17 8.76
CA ARG A 21 7.72 -8.44 8.39
C ARG A 21 7.93 -9.84 7.84
N ASP A 22 7.50 -10.87 8.57
CA ASP A 22 7.73 -12.26 8.18
C ASP A 22 7.06 -12.63 6.85
N THR A 23 5.96 -11.94 6.52
CA THR A 23 5.24 -12.14 5.26
C THR A 23 6.02 -11.57 4.08
N PHE A 24 6.72 -10.44 4.26
CA PHE A 24 7.32 -9.69 3.15
C PHE A 24 8.85 -9.77 3.10
N ILE A 25 9.53 -10.32 4.11
CA ILE A 25 10.99 -10.43 4.11
C ILE A 25 11.55 -11.29 2.97
N ALA A 26 10.76 -12.24 2.46
CA ALA A 26 11.12 -13.09 1.33
C ALA A 26 10.56 -12.58 -0.02
N LEU A 27 9.92 -11.42 -0.04
CA LEU A 27 9.38 -10.83 -1.27
C LEU A 27 10.52 -10.43 -2.20
N ALA A 28 10.34 -10.66 -3.50
CA ALA A 28 11.34 -10.30 -4.50
C ALA A 28 11.64 -8.79 -4.47
N PRO A 29 12.92 -8.39 -4.53
CA PRO A 29 13.29 -6.97 -4.51
C PRO A 29 12.62 -6.14 -5.60
N ASP A 30 12.45 -6.69 -6.81
CA ASP A 30 11.77 -6.01 -7.92
C ASP A 30 10.29 -5.74 -7.60
N THR A 31 9.60 -6.67 -6.94
CA THR A 31 8.22 -6.44 -6.46
C THR A 31 8.19 -5.38 -5.36
N GLY A 32 9.18 -5.40 -4.46
CA GLY A 32 9.36 -4.36 -3.44
C GLY A 32 9.55 -2.97 -4.06
N HIS A 33 10.35 -2.88 -5.11
CA HIS A 33 10.59 -1.65 -5.86
C HIS A 33 9.32 -1.15 -6.57
N CYS A 34 8.58 -2.03 -7.26
CA CYS A 34 7.28 -1.67 -7.83
C CYS A 34 6.30 -1.17 -6.77
N ALA A 35 6.29 -1.78 -5.58
CA ALA A 35 5.43 -1.36 -4.49
C ALA A 35 5.82 0.04 -3.97
N ALA A 36 7.13 0.31 -3.84
CA ALA A 36 7.63 1.63 -3.46
C ALA A 36 7.22 2.69 -4.46
N ASP A 37 7.49 2.45 -5.74
CA ASP A 37 7.22 3.39 -6.82
C ASP A 37 5.72 3.69 -6.99
N ALA A 38 4.88 2.66 -6.87
CA ALA A 38 3.42 2.83 -6.93
C ALA A 38 2.92 3.68 -5.77
N PHE A 39 3.38 3.39 -4.55
CA PHE A 39 3.02 4.16 -3.36
C PHE A 39 3.49 5.62 -3.45
N ILE A 40 4.75 5.85 -3.80
CA ILE A 40 5.34 7.19 -3.91
C ILE A 40 4.61 8.00 -4.98
N SER A 41 4.45 7.43 -6.19
CA SER A 41 3.76 8.12 -7.29
C SER A 41 2.32 8.49 -6.89
N PHE A 42 1.61 7.61 -6.18
CA PHE A 42 0.29 7.94 -5.67
C PHE A 42 0.32 9.07 -4.64
N SER A 43 1.28 9.03 -3.71
CA SER A 43 1.43 10.07 -2.67
C SER A 43 1.74 11.46 -3.23
N GLU A 44 2.37 11.51 -4.41
CA GLU A 44 2.70 12.74 -5.14
C GLU A 44 1.55 13.23 -6.03
N GLY A 45 0.46 12.46 -6.15
CA GLY A 45 -0.67 12.78 -7.02
C GLY A 45 -0.46 12.37 -8.49
N GLU A 46 0.60 11.63 -8.80
CA GLU A 46 0.91 11.10 -10.13
C GLU A 46 0.08 9.83 -10.41
N TYR A 47 -1.26 9.96 -10.40
CA TYR A 47 -2.19 8.83 -10.40
C TYR A 47 -2.08 7.96 -11.66
N ARG A 48 -1.89 8.55 -12.84
CA ARG A 48 -1.65 7.76 -14.06
C ARG A 48 -0.43 6.86 -13.94
N LYS A 49 0.68 7.40 -13.42
CA LYS A 49 1.92 6.64 -13.21
C LYS A 49 1.71 5.55 -12.17
N ALA A 50 1.02 5.85 -11.06
CA ALA A 50 0.70 4.87 -10.03
C ALA A 50 -0.15 3.70 -10.59
N ALA A 51 -1.09 3.99 -11.49
CA ALA A 51 -1.90 2.98 -12.17
C ALA A 51 -1.06 2.08 -13.09
N ASP A 52 -0.19 2.68 -13.91
CA ASP A 52 0.68 1.94 -14.85
C ASP A 52 1.65 1.01 -14.09
N ILE A 53 2.27 1.49 -13.01
CA ILE A 53 3.20 0.70 -12.19
C ILE A 53 2.45 -0.41 -11.45
N SER A 54 1.28 -0.09 -10.89
CA SER A 54 0.42 -1.09 -10.24
C SER A 54 0.01 -2.20 -11.20
N HIS A 55 -0.25 -1.86 -12.47
CA HIS A 55 -0.54 -2.88 -13.48
C HIS A 55 0.64 -3.82 -13.72
N ALA A 56 1.86 -3.28 -13.83
CA ALA A 56 3.07 -4.08 -14.02
C ALA A 56 3.41 -4.93 -12.78
N GLY A 57 3.19 -4.40 -11.58
CA GLY A 57 3.46 -5.08 -10.31
C GLY A 57 2.73 -6.42 -10.16
N VAL A 58 1.52 -6.54 -10.71
CA VAL A 58 0.68 -7.76 -10.66
C VAL A 58 1.28 -8.93 -11.46
N CYS A 59 2.17 -8.69 -12.42
CA CYS A 59 2.65 -9.71 -13.36
C CYS A 59 3.84 -10.53 -12.86
N HIS A 60 4.28 -10.36 -11.61
CA HIS A 60 5.46 -11.05 -11.07
C HIS A 60 5.06 -12.41 -10.46
N ASP A 61 5.68 -13.48 -10.96
CA ASP A 61 5.49 -14.83 -10.43
C ASP A 61 5.99 -14.92 -8.97
N GLY A 62 5.18 -15.49 -8.09
CA GLY A 62 5.52 -15.66 -6.67
C GLY A 62 5.16 -14.47 -5.77
N THR A 63 4.59 -13.39 -6.31
CA THR A 63 4.06 -12.30 -5.48
C THR A 63 2.89 -12.79 -4.60
N PRO A 64 2.89 -12.51 -3.29
CA PRO A 64 1.78 -12.89 -2.41
C PRO A 64 0.44 -12.34 -2.90
N GLY A 65 -0.62 -13.15 -2.78
CA GLY A 65 -1.96 -12.77 -3.28
C GLY A 65 -2.48 -11.45 -2.72
N ALA A 66 -2.17 -11.13 -1.46
CA ALA A 66 -2.51 -9.86 -0.84
C ALA A 66 -1.82 -8.66 -1.53
N VAL A 67 -0.55 -8.80 -1.93
CA VAL A 67 0.21 -7.75 -2.64
C VAL A 67 -0.34 -7.55 -4.04
N VAL A 68 -0.68 -8.65 -4.74
CA VAL A 68 -1.36 -8.59 -6.05
C VAL A 68 -2.69 -7.83 -5.96
N ARG A 69 -3.47 -8.11 -4.91
CA ARG A 69 -4.74 -7.41 -4.67
C ARG A 69 -4.52 -5.93 -4.33
N ALA A 70 -3.52 -5.61 -3.51
CA ALA A 70 -3.18 -4.23 -3.19
C ALA A 70 -2.83 -3.42 -4.46
N PHE A 71 -2.01 -3.97 -5.36
CA PHE A 71 -1.76 -3.34 -6.66
C PHE A 71 -3.04 -3.18 -7.49
N SER A 72 -3.92 -4.20 -7.52
CA SER A 72 -5.16 -4.15 -8.29
C SER A 72 -6.14 -3.09 -7.77
N ILE A 73 -6.26 -2.97 -6.44
CA ILE A 73 -7.07 -1.94 -5.78
C ILE A 73 -6.48 -0.56 -6.06
N LEU A 74 -5.17 -0.36 -5.80
CA LEU A 74 -4.50 0.92 -6.05
C LEU A 74 -4.66 1.36 -7.51
N ARG A 75 -4.48 0.45 -8.46
CA ARG A 75 -4.69 0.73 -9.88
C ARG A 75 -6.11 1.25 -10.15
N GLN A 76 -7.14 0.57 -9.66
CA GLN A 76 -8.52 0.99 -9.88
C GLN A 76 -8.76 2.39 -9.32
N HIS A 77 -8.30 2.67 -8.10
CA HIS A 77 -8.45 4.00 -7.49
C HIS A 77 -7.68 5.07 -8.25
N ALA A 78 -6.44 4.80 -8.62
CA ALA A 78 -5.60 5.74 -9.36
C ALA A 78 -6.17 6.05 -10.75
N GLU A 79 -6.72 5.07 -11.48
CA GLU A 79 -7.40 5.30 -12.77
C GLU A 79 -8.66 6.17 -12.63
N LEU A 80 -9.41 6.02 -11.53
CA LEU A 80 -10.59 6.84 -11.26
C LEU A 80 -10.19 8.28 -10.93
N LEU A 81 -9.17 8.47 -10.09
CA LEU A 81 -8.66 9.79 -9.72
C LEU A 81 -8.04 10.53 -10.91
N ASP A 82 -7.23 9.86 -11.72
CA ASP A 82 -6.61 10.43 -12.93
C ASP A 82 -7.67 10.98 -13.91
N ARG A 83 -8.78 10.25 -14.06
CA ARG A 83 -9.86 10.59 -14.99
C ARG A 83 -10.99 11.41 -14.35
N ASN A 84 -10.88 11.73 -13.06
CA ASN A 84 -11.92 12.38 -12.27
C ASN A 84 -13.30 11.68 -12.42
N LEU A 85 -13.30 10.35 -12.32
CA LEU A 85 -14.49 9.53 -12.45
C LEU A 85 -15.14 9.28 -11.08
N PRO A 86 -16.47 9.11 -11.02
CA PRO A 86 -17.14 8.74 -9.79
C PRO A 86 -16.77 7.31 -9.37
N ARG A 87 -16.97 7.02 -8.08
CA ARG A 87 -16.85 5.67 -7.53
C ARG A 87 -17.70 4.66 -8.34
N PRO A 88 -17.15 3.49 -8.69
CA PRO A 88 -17.90 2.47 -9.41
C PRO A 88 -18.87 1.73 -8.49
N VAL A 89 -19.91 1.13 -9.08
CA VAL A 89 -20.88 0.28 -8.35
C VAL A 89 -20.21 -0.98 -7.78
N THR A 90 -19.21 -1.51 -8.48
CA THR A 90 -18.42 -2.66 -8.08
C THR A 90 -16.94 -2.30 -8.09
N TYR A 91 -16.25 -2.60 -7.01
CA TYR A 91 -14.83 -2.30 -6.83
C TYR A 91 -14.07 -3.49 -6.25
N GLN A 92 -12.74 -3.45 -6.41
CA GLN A 92 -11.85 -4.47 -5.90
C GLN A 92 -11.74 -4.36 -4.38
N LYS A 93 -11.63 -5.51 -3.71
CA LYS A 93 -11.52 -5.61 -2.26
C LYS A 93 -10.48 -6.65 -1.87
N PHE A 94 -9.91 -6.50 -0.69
CA PHE A 94 -9.20 -7.56 0.00
C PHE A 94 -10.15 -8.73 0.33
N LEU A 95 -9.58 -9.93 0.36
CA LEU A 95 -10.31 -11.13 0.75
C LEU A 95 -10.28 -11.30 2.28
N PRO A 96 -11.21 -12.08 2.85
CA PRO A 96 -11.20 -12.40 4.28
C PRO A 96 -9.86 -12.96 4.78
N ASP A 97 -9.15 -13.70 3.92
CA ASP A 97 -7.85 -14.30 4.24
C ASP A 97 -6.73 -13.24 4.34
N ASP A 98 -6.91 -12.04 3.79
CA ASP A 98 -5.92 -10.97 3.83
C ASP A 98 -6.01 -10.13 5.11
N VAL A 99 -7.08 -10.28 5.90
CA VAL A 99 -7.40 -9.39 7.05
C VAL A 99 -6.24 -9.28 8.04
N ALA A 100 -5.46 -10.35 8.24
CA ALA A 100 -4.30 -10.35 9.14
C ALA A 100 -3.15 -9.44 8.67
N LEU A 101 -3.15 -9.03 7.39
CA LEU A 101 -2.13 -8.18 6.78
C LEU A 101 -2.59 -6.72 6.63
N LEU A 102 -3.84 -6.42 6.94
CA LEU A 102 -4.41 -5.09 6.77
C LEU A 102 -4.11 -4.22 7.98
N ALA A 103 -3.81 -2.95 7.73
CA ALA A 103 -3.51 -1.99 8.77
C ALA A 103 -4.78 -1.46 9.46
N LYS A 104 -5.83 -1.25 8.67
CA LYS A 104 -7.14 -0.75 9.10
C LYS A 104 -8.14 -1.90 9.11
N PRO A 105 -8.95 -2.02 10.16
CA PRO A 105 -10.01 -3.03 10.20
C PRO A 105 -11.00 -2.77 9.06
N GLN A 106 -11.45 -3.83 8.38
CA GLN A 106 -12.50 -3.68 7.38
C GLN A 106 -13.77 -3.15 8.05
N PRO A 107 -14.40 -2.09 7.49
CA PRO A 107 -15.63 -1.58 8.05
C PRO A 107 -16.71 -2.66 7.95
N GLY A 108 -17.49 -2.83 9.02
CA GLY A 108 -18.67 -3.68 8.96
C GLY A 108 -19.62 -3.19 7.87
N SER A 109 -20.47 -4.10 7.37
CA SER A 109 -21.41 -3.95 6.23
C SER A 109 -22.40 -2.75 6.27
N LYS A 110 -22.29 -1.84 7.23
CA LYS A 110 -23.19 -0.69 7.43
C LYS A 110 -22.66 0.63 6.85
N ASN A 111 -21.43 0.69 6.35
CA ASN A 111 -20.85 1.93 5.84
C ASN A 111 -20.05 1.72 4.54
N GLU A 112 -20.77 1.51 3.44
CA GLU A 112 -20.20 1.28 2.10
C GLU A 112 -19.34 2.46 1.60
N ASP A 113 -19.64 3.68 2.08
CA ASP A 113 -18.87 4.88 1.71
C ASP A 113 -17.47 4.87 2.30
N CYS A 114 -17.33 4.43 3.56
CA CYS A 114 -16.01 4.26 4.17
C CYS A 114 -15.28 3.01 3.66
N GLU A 115 -16.00 2.00 3.17
CA GLU A 115 -15.39 0.75 2.69
C GLU A 115 -14.49 0.98 1.49
N PHE A 116 -14.96 1.71 0.47
CA PHE A 116 -14.17 2.00 -0.73
C PHE A 116 -12.83 2.69 -0.42
N GLU A 117 -12.86 3.75 0.40
CA GLU A 117 -11.64 4.47 0.79
C GLU A 117 -10.73 3.62 1.71
N THR A 118 -11.33 2.80 2.59
CA THR A 118 -10.54 1.92 3.48
C THR A 118 -9.78 0.86 2.70
N GLU A 119 -10.35 0.31 1.62
CA GLU A 119 -9.66 -0.64 0.74
C GLU A 119 -8.42 0.00 0.09
N MET A 120 -8.54 1.26 -0.36
CA MET A 120 -7.40 2.03 -0.90
C MET A 120 -6.33 2.31 0.14
N ASP A 121 -6.72 2.78 1.33
CA ASP A 121 -5.79 3.06 2.41
C ASP A 121 -5.01 1.80 2.80
N ASN A 122 -5.71 0.67 2.95
CA ASN A 122 -5.09 -0.62 3.23
C ASN A 122 -4.17 -1.08 2.09
N ALA A 123 -4.54 -0.85 0.82
CA ALA A 123 -3.70 -1.17 -0.32
C ALA A 123 -2.40 -0.36 -0.30
N LEU A 124 -2.48 0.95 -0.08
CA LEU A 124 -1.32 1.83 0.02
C LEU A 124 -0.42 1.44 1.21
N LEU A 125 -0.99 1.17 2.38
CA LEU A 125 -0.25 0.77 3.58
C LEU A 125 0.44 -0.60 3.39
N LEU A 126 -0.24 -1.56 2.76
CA LEU A 126 0.34 -2.87 2.48
C LEU A 126 1.48 -2.78 1.46
N LEU A 127 1.34 -1.95 0.42
CA LEU A 127 2.43 -1.68 -0.55
C LEU A 127 3.61 -0.96 0.11
N PHE A 128 3.36 0.02 0.97
CA PHE A 128 4.42 0.67 1.76
C PHE A 128 5.19 -0.34 2.61
N SER A 129 4.47 -1.23 3.29
CA SER A 129 5.05 -2.26 4.14
C SER A 129 5.84 -3.30 3.33
N ALA A 130 5.28 -3.77 2.22
CA ALA A 130 5.96 -4.69 1.30
C ALA A 130 7.26 -4.07 0.76
N ALA A 131 7.20 -2.82 0.33
CA ALA A 131 8.36 -2.07 -0.13
C ALA A 131 9.43 -1.91 0.95
N TRP A 132 9.04 -1.57 2.18
CA TRP A 132 9.95 -1.37 3.31
C TRP A 132 10.81 -2.61 3.60
N HIS A 133 10.20 -3.80 3.53
CA HIS A 133 10.88 -5.07 3.81
C HIS A 133 11.64 -5.62 2.62
N ALA A 134 11.16 -5.40 1.40
CA ALA A 134 11.70 -6.04 0.19
C ALA A 134 12.66 -5.15 -0.60
N SER A 135 12.60 -3.82 -0.46
CA SER A 135 13.49 -2.88 -1.17
C SER A 135 14.19 -1.93 -0.20
N GLU A 136 15.40 -2.31 0.22
CA GLU A 136 16.22 -1.43 1.06
C GLU A 136 16.65 -0.16 0.35
N ALA A 137 16.80 -0.22 -0.98
CA ALA A 137 17.21 0.91 -1.82
C ALA A 137 16.18 2.04 -1.81
N ASP A 138 14.89 1.71 -1.68
CA ASP A 138 13.80 2.69 -1.72
C ASP A 138 13.44 3.26 -0.34
N ARG A 139 14.00 2.72 0.77
CA ARG A 139 13.73 3.20 2.13
C ARG A 139 13.93 4.71 2.32
N PRO A 140 14.98 5.36 1.78
CA PRO A 140 15.11 6.82 1.89
C PRO A 140 13.92 7.59 1.29
N SER A 141 13.43 7.14 0.12
CA SER A 141 12.27 7.74 -0.54
C SER A 141 10.98 7.46 0.24
N LEU A 142 10.81 6.24 0.75
CA LEU A 142 9.68 5.87 1.62
C LEU A 142 9.64 6.70 2.91
N LEU A 143 10.81 7.03 3.49
CA LEU A 143 10.88 7.90 4.67
C LEU A 143 10.39 9.32 4.37
N VAL A 144 10.66 9.86 3.18
CA VAL A 144 10.13 11.16 2.75
C VAL A 144 8.60 11.13 2.67
N SER A 145 8.03 10.03 2.16
CA SER A 145 6.57 9.84 2.07
C SER A 145 5.93 9.26 3.35
N GLN A 146 6.69 9.09 4.45
CA GLN A 146 6.18 8.58 5.72
C GLN A 146 4.98 9.39 6.28
N PRO A 147 4.96 10.74 6.21
CA PRO A 147 3.81 11.51 6.69
C PRO A 147 2.50 11.15 5.97
N PHE A 148 2.57 10.79 4.69
CA PHE A 148 1.42 10.32 3.94
C PHE A 148 0.91 8.97 4.47
N ALA A 149 1.81 7.98 4.65
CA ALA A 149 1.45 6.69 5.24
C ALA A 149 0.81 6.83 6.63
N LYS A 150 1.35 7.72 7.49
CA LYS A 150 0.77 8.00 8.82
C LYS A 150 -0.65 8.54 8.71
N LYS A 151 -0.88 9.49 7.80
CA LYS A 151 -2.21 10.07 7.59
C LYS A 151 -3.24 9.02 7.15
N LEU A 152 -2.87 8.08 6.27
CA LEU A 152 -3.76 6.99 5.84
C LEU A 152 -4.22 6.13 7.03
N LEU A 153 -3.31 5.86 7.97
CA LEU A 153 -3.58 5.03 9.13
C LEU A 153 -4.47 5.73 10.18
N GLU A 154 -4.40 7.06 10.25
CA GLU A 154 -5.13 7.90 11.21
C GLU A 154 -6.49 8.39 10.69
N SER A 155 -6.73 8.30 9.37
CA SER A 155 -7.96 8.75 8.72
C SER A 155 -9.13 7.77 8.87
#